data_AF-A0AAV3HTA7-F1
#
_entry.id   AF-A0AAV3HTA7-F1
#
_cell.length_a   1.000
_cell.length_b   1.000
_cell.length_c   1.000
_cell.angle_alpha   90.00
_cell.angle_beta   90.00
_cell.angle_gamma   90.00
#
_symmetry.space_group_name_H-M   'P 1'
#
loop_
_entity.id
_entity.type
_entity.pdbx_description
1 polymer ?
#
loop_
_entity_poly.entity_id
_entity_poly.type
_entity_poly.pdbx_seq_one_letter_code
_entity_poly.pdbx_strand_id
1 'polypeptide(L)' 'MLYLSSLLFQFWNNVLQSLYLTTDHDGLYEKFGWDRIEDAYDPSGYVTKVYRKSLENI' A
#
# COMPACT_ATOMS: atom_id res chain seq x y z
N MET A 1 -5.49 -4.45 -27.92
CA MET A 1 -4.34 -3.64 -27.45
C MET A 1 -4.74 -2.46 -26.54
N LEU A 2 -5.89 -1.81 -26.72
CA LEU A 2 -6.29 -0.61 -25.94
C LEU A 2 -6.66 -0.85 -24.47
N TYR A 3 -7.05 -2.07 -24.09
CA TYR A 3 -7.44 -2.40 -22.72
C TYR A 3 -6.27 -2.50 -21.74
N LEU A 4 -5.08 -2.91 -22.23
CA LEU A 4 -3.90 -3.05 -21.36
C LEU A 4 -3.40 -1.67 -20.92
N SER A 5 -3.43 -0.68 -21.83
CA SER A 5 -3.03 0.70 -21.51
C SER A 5 -3.95 1.37 -20.50
N SER A 6 -5.27 1.14 -20.57
CA SER A 6 -6.20 1.73 -19.60
C SER A 6 -6.07 1.08 -18.21
N LEU A 7 -5.86 -0.24 -18.15
CA LEU A 7 -5.66 -0.95 -16.89
C LEU A 7 -4.38 -0.52 -16.18
N LEU A 8 -3.28 -0.38 -16.93
CA LEU A 8 -2.00 0.12 -16.41
C LEU A 8 -2.12 1.57 -15.94
N PHE A 9 -2.86 2.41 -16.66
CA PHE A 9 -3.09 3.79 -16.26
C PHE A 9 -3.90 3.88 -14.95
N GLN A 10 -4.96 3.07 -14.80
CA GLN A 10 -5.73 3.01 -13.55
C GLN A 10 -4.90 2.50 -12.38
N PHE A 11 -4.10 1.45 -12.60
CA PHE A 11 -3.18 0.92 -11.60
C PHE A 11 -2.18 1.99 -11.15
N TRP A 12 -1.57 2.71 -12.09
CA TRP A 12 -0.59 3.73 -11.78
C TRP A 12 -1.20 4.92 -11.02
N ASN A 13 -2.40 5.35 -11.41
CA ASN A 13 -3.13 6.39 -10.65
C ASN A 13 -3.42 5.93 -9.21
N ASN A 14 -3.84 4.68 -9.01
CA ASN A 14 -4.08 4.12 -7.69
C ASN A 14 -2.80 4.10 -6.84
N VAL A 15 -1.66 3.72 -7.43
CA VAL A 15 -0.35 3.73 -6.75
C VAL A 15 0.07 5.15 -6.36
N LEU A 16 -0.13 6.14 -7.24
CA LEU A 16 0.21 7.53 -6.94
C LEU A 16 -0.70 8.15 -5.87
N GLN A 17 -1.95 7.74 -5.79
CA GLN A 17 -2.93 8.22 -4.82
C GLN A 17 -3.03 7.30 -3.61
N SER A 18 -1.90 6.73 -3.18
CA SER A 18 -1.82 5.85 -2.03
C SER A 18 -0.85 6.38 -0.98
N LEU A 19 -1.23 6.22 0.29
CA LEU A 19 -0.32 6.35 1.42
C LEU A 19 0.31 5.00 1.74
N TYR A 20 1.57 5.04 2.14
CA TYR A 20 2.33 3.87 2.57
C TYR A 20 2.80 4.08 4.00
N LEU A 21 2.76 3.01 4.79
CA LEU A 21 3.18 3.02 6.18
C LEU A 21 3.96 1.75 6.49
N THR A 22 5.07 1.90 7.21
CA THR A 22 5.79 0.80 7.84
C THR A 22 5.59 0.83 9.34
N THR A 23 5.29 -0.32 9.93
CA THR A 23 5.08 -0.47 11.38
C THR A 23 5.31 -1.92 11.78
N ASP A 24 5.58 -2.15 13.06
CA ASP A 24 5.63 -3.47 13.68
C ASP A 24 4.26 -3.92 14.23
N HIS A 25 3.30 -2.99 14.36
CA HIS A 25 1.96 -3.24 14.89
C HIS A 25 1.12 -4.17 14.01
N ASP A 26 0.64 -5.27 14.60
CA ASP A 26 -0.28 -6.21 13.94
C ASP A 26 -1.74 -5.87 14.21
N GLY A 27 -2.57 -5.90 13.15
CA GLY A 27 -4.03 -5.84 13.28
C GLY A 27 -4.60 -4.47 13.66
N LEU A 28 -3.78 -3.44 13.88
CA LEU A 28 -4.23 -2.10 14.22
C LEU A 28 -4.70 -1.33 13.00
N TYR A 29 -3.89 -1.29 11.95
CA TYR A 29 -4.13 -0.44 10.79
C TYR A 29 -5.17 -1.03 9.83
N GLU A 30 -5.30 -2.36 9.81
CA GLU A 30 -6.36 -3.09 9.11
C GLU A 30 -7.76 -2.62 9.56
N LYS A 31 -7.92 -2.28 10.85
CA LYS A 31 -9.17 -1.72 11.40
C LYS A 31 -9.50 -0.33 10.85
N PHE A 32 -8.51 0.40 10.33
CA PHE A 32 -8.67 1.74 9.75
C PHE A 32 -8.64 1.74 8.21
N GLY A 33 -8.86 0.57 7.60
CA GLY A 33 -8.95 0.40 6.15
C GLY A 33 -7.59 0.45 5.45
N TRP A 34 -6.51 0.06 6.13
CA TRP A 34 -5.22 -0.17 5.49
C TRP A 34 -5.12 -1.62 5.01
N ASP A 35 -4.61 -1.79 3.80
CA ASP A 35 -4.30 -3.09 3.22
C ASP A 35 -2.89 -3.52 3.64
N ARG A 36 -2.75 -4.78 4.07
CA ARG A 36 -1.44 -5.38 4.28
C ARG A 36 -0.84 -5.80 2.93
N ILE A 37 0.37 -5.33 2.61
CA ILE A 37 1.06 -5.68 1.36
C ILE A 37 2.06 -6.81 1.59
N GLU A 38 3.10 -6.56 2.39
CA GLU A 38 4.25 -7.47 2.53
C GLU A 38 5.03 -7.24 3.82
N ASP A 39 6.01 -8.10 4.09
CA ASP A 39 7.10 -7.86 5.05
C ASP A 39 8.30 -7.24 4.32
N ALA A 40 8.95 -6.25 4.93
CA ALA A 40 10.17 -5.59 4.46
C ALA A 40 11.20 -5.49 5.59
N TYR A 41 12.34 -4.85 5.32
CA TYR A 41 13.34 -4.54 6.34
C TYR A 41 13.39 -3.03 6.58
N ASP A 42 13.39 -2.64 7.85
CA ASP A 42 13.66 -1.26 8.24
C ASP A 42 15.16 -0.92 8.03
N PRO A 43 15.55 0.37 8.14
CA PRO A 43 16.95 0.77 8.00
C PRO A 43 17.91 0.14 9.01
N SER A 44 17.41 -0.42 10.11
CA SER A 44 18.19 -1.12 11.13
C SER A 44 18.34 -2.62 10.82
N GLY A 45 17.65 -3.13 9.79
CA GLY A 45 17.66 -4.52 9.37
C GLY A 45 16.61 -5.40 10.08
N TYR A 46 15.68 -4.82 10.84
CA TYR A 46 14.58 -5.57 11.44
C TYR A 46 13.42 -5.72 10.47
N VAL A 47 12.70 -6.84 10.58
CA VAL A 47 11.50 -7.06 9.78
C VAL A 47 10.42 -6.06 10.20
N THR A 48 9.86 -5.37 9.22
CA THR A 48 8.76 -4.41 9.37
C THR A 48 7.66 -4.72 8.39
N LYS A 49 6.44 -4.29 8.69
CA LYS A 49 5.25 -4.60 7.91
C LYS A 49 4.90 -3.41 7.04
N VAL A 50 4.65 -3.65 5.75
CA VAL A 50 4.29 -2.59 4.80
C VAL A 50 2.78 -2.60 4.58
N TYR A 51 2.17 -1.45 4.80
CA TYR A 51 0.74 -1.19 4.62
C TYR A 51 0.51 -0.13 3.56
N ARG A 52 -0.64 -0.21 2.88
CA ARG A 52 -1.11 0.80 1.91
C ARG A 52 -2.54 1.22 2.20
N LYS A 53 -2.84 2.50 1.99
CA LYS A 53 -4.21 3.02 2.00
C LYS A 53 -4.46 3.90 0.78
N SER A 54 -5.52 3.60 0.03
CA SER A 54 -5.97 4.44 -1.08
C SER A 54 -6.55 5.75 -0.55
N LEU A 55 -6.23 6.85 -1.24
CA LEU A 55 -6.77 8.18 -0.97
C LEU A 55 -8.06 8.47 -1.74
N GLU A 56 -8.53 7.57 -2.61
CA GLU A 56 -9.71 7.79 -3.46
C GLU A 56 -11.03 7.98 -2.67
N ASN A 57 -11.03 7.76 -1.34
CA ASN A 57 -12.21 7.84 -0.47
C ASN A 57 -11.96 8.62 0.85
N ILE A 58 -11.03 9.56 0.89
CA ILE A 58 -10.81 10.48 2.03
C ILE A 58 -11.25 11.89 1.62
#